data_AF-A0A9D5XX31-F1
#
_entry.id   AF-A0A9D5XX31-F1
#
_cell.length_a   1.000
_cell.length_b   1.000
_cell.length_c   1.000
_cell.angle_alpha   90.00
_cell.angle_beta   90.00
_cell.angle_gamma   90.00
#
_symmetry.space_group_name_H-M   'P 1'
#
loop_
_entity.id
_entity.type
_entity.pdbx_description
1 polymer ?
#
loop_
_entity_poly.entity_id
_entity_poly.type
_entity_poly.pdbx_seq_one_letter_code
_entity_poly.pdbx_strand_id
1 'polypeptide(L)'
;MRRIIASLVLAVLAATPAFASEFEDMDICLGRAVIARAICKDPLDVNFVTKVKDNIYLFSVFYARQEARFVVGVTDKMIRVQGKEFLKLTKSLPYHFDKDSKCAVVEFSIPDCPVSEPIVCCSEKTTEEKLDDKFWGRSIPDLLDEDLKKAFEEYEQEQEQGADQEPGAETQGEQPAAQ
;
A
#
# COMPACT_ATOMS: atom_id res chain seq x y z
N MET A 1 -49.45 23.18 -27.86
CA MET A 1 -48.59 23.54 -26.72
C MET A 1 -48.28 22.30 -25.88
N ARG A 2 -47.42 21.44 -26.40
CA ARG A 2 -46.86 20.24 -25.77
C ARG A 2 -45.35 20.36 -26.02
N ARG A 3 -44.49 20.06 -25.04
CA ARG A 3 -43.00 19.97 -25.09
C ARG A 3 -42.25 20.96 -24.17
N ILE A 4 -42.56 21.05 -22.87
CA ILE A 4 -41.56 21.59 -21.91
C ILE A 4 -41.76 21.00 -20.50
N ILE A 5 -41.79 19.67 -20.31
CA ILE A 5 -41.68 19.08 -18.95
C ILE A 5 -40.99 17.71 -19.01
N ALA A 6 -39.83 17.63 -19.67
CA ALA A 6 -39.05 16.39 -19.76
C ALA A 6 -37.55 16.65 -19.60
N SER A 7 -37.17 17.50 -18.64
CA SER A 7 -35.75 17.83 -18.38
C SER A 7 -35.37 17.80 -16.90
N LEU A 8 -36.13 17.09 -16.05
CA LEU A 8 -35.90 17.07 -14.60
C LEU A 8 -35.46 15.70 -14.04
N VAL A 9 -35.01 14.75 -14.88
CA VAL A 9 -34.70 13.37 -14.44
C VAL A 9 -33.23 12.97 -14.61
N LEU A 10 -32.37 13.82 -15.19
CA LEU A 10 -30.96 13.47 -15.45
C LEU A 10 -29.96 14.29 -14.62
N ALA A 11 -30.28 14.55 -13.35
CA ALA A 11 -29.34 15.08 -12.35
C ALA A 11 -29.09 14.06 -11.23
N VAL A 12 -29.21 12.78 -11.56
CA VAL A 12 -29.00 11.66 -10.66
C VAL A 12 -27.56 11.16 -10.87
N LEU A 13 -26.73 11.40 -9.85
CA LEU A 13 -25.64 10.52 -9.43
C LEU A 13 -24.37 10.42 -10.30
N ALA A 14 -23.83 11.54 -10.78
CA ALA A 14 -22.37 11.63 -10.91
C ALA A 14 -21.75 11.94 -9.53
N ALA A 15 -22.07 11.11 -8.53
CA ALA A 15 -21.28 11.06 -7.30
C ALA A 15 -20.00 10.32 -7.67
N THR A 16 -19.00 11.05 -8.16
CA THR A 16 -17.65 10.50 -8.25
C THR A 16 -17.30 10.01 -6.85
N PRO A 17 -17.01 8.71 -6.65
CA PRO A 17 -16.53 8.26 -5.37
C PRO A 17 -15.29 9.10 -5.06
N ALA A 18 -15.34 9.83 -3.95
CA ALA A 18 -14.12 10.39 -3.41
C ALA A 18 -13.24 9.17 -3.13
N PHE A 19 -12.16 9.01 -3.89
CA PHE A 19 -11.19 7.96 -3.63
C PHE A 19 -10.74 8.16 -2.18
N ALA A 20 -11.22 7.29 -1.30
CA ALA A 20 -10.64 7.12 0.00
C ALA A 20 -9.18 6.77 -0.27
N SER A 21 -8.26 7.58 0.25
CA SER A 21 -6.83 7.31 0.16
C SER A 21 -6.58 5.89 0.66
N GLU A 22 -6.08 5.05 -0.23
CA GLU A 22 -5.70 3.66 0.05
C GLU A 22 -4.53 3.61 1.06
N PHE A 23 -3.84 4.73 1.25
CA PHE A 23 -2.61 4.87 2.03
C PHE A 23 -2.80 5.83 3.21
N GLU A 24 -3.74 5.49 4.11
CA GLU A 24 -4.09 6.33 5.27
C GLU A 24 -2.91 6.57 6.22
N ASP A 25 -2.07 5.55 6.42
CA ASP A 25 -0.85 5.62 7.23
C ASP A 25 0.18 6.59 6.65
N MET A 26 0.34 6.60 5.33
CA MET A 26 1.17 7.58 4.61
C MET A 26 0.61 8.99 4.79
N ASP A 27 -0.69 9.19 4.62
CA ASP A 27 -1.33 10.49 4.82
C ASP A 27 -1.14 11.02 6.24
N ILE A 28 -1.25 10.13 7.24
CA ILE A 28 -1.03 10.48 8.65
C ILE A 28 0.43 10.89 8.87
N CYS A 29 1.39 10.15 8.31
CA CYS A 29 2.81 10.49 8.35
C CYS A 29 3.07 11.87 7.72
N LEU A 30 2.52 12.12 6.52
CA LEU A 30 2.68 13.39 5.81
C LEU A 30 2.13 14.56 6.63
N GLY A 31 0.90 14.43 7.14
CA GLY A 31 0.28 15.46 7.96
C GLY A 31 1.10 15.79 9.22
N ARG A 32 1.58 14.74 9.91
CA ARG A 32 2.42 14.86 11.10
C ARG A 32 3.72 15.61 10.80
N ALA A 33 4.45 15.18 9.77
CA ALA A 33 5.74 15.75 9.40
C ALA A 33 5.60 17.20 8.89
N VAL A 34 4.57 17.49 8.09
CA VAL A 34 4.32 18.85 7.59
C VAL A 34 3.97 19.80 8.72
N ILE A 35 3.09 19.41 9.65
CA ILE A 35 2.74 20.26 10.81
C ILE A 35 3.99 20.51 11.66
N ALA A 36 4.73 19.45 11.99
CA ALA A 36 5.93 19.55 12.80
C ALA A 36 6.96 20.49 12.17
N ARG A 37 7.20 20.36 10.85
CA ARG A 37 8.05 21.28 10.12
C ARG A 37 7.50 22.71 10.17
N ALA A 38 6.19 22.90 9.99
CA ALA A 38 5.54 24.20 9.98
C ALA A 38 5.67 24.99 11.29
N ILE A 39 5.76 24.29 12.42
CA ILE A 39 5.92 24.87 13.76
C ILE A 39 7.33 24.65 14.34
N CYS A 40 8.27 24.17 13.51
CA CYS A 40 9.63 23.81 13.87
C CYS A 40 9.74 22.94 15.14
N LYS A 41 8.96 21.85 15.17
CA LYS A 41 8.98 20.82 16.20
C LYS A 41 9.36 19.45 15.63
N ASP A 42 9.56 18.49 16.52
CA ASP A 42 9.71 17.09 16.18
C ASP A 42 8.37 16.50 15.69
N PRO A 43 8.34 15.68 14.62
CA PRO A 43 7.16 14.94 14.21
C PRO A 43 6.49 14.14 15.34
N LEU A 44 7.26 13.60 16.28
CA LEU A 44 6.75 12.83 17.43
C LEU A 44 5.93 13.67 18.42
N ASP A 45 6.11 14.99 18.44
CA ASP A 45 5.30 15.90 19.26
C ASP A 45 3.89 16.11 18.70
N VAL A 46 3.67 15.76 17.43
CA VAL A 46 2.40 15.95 16.73
C VAL A 46 1.60 14.66 16.80
N ASN A 47 0.47 14.73 17.50
CA ASN A 47 -0.41 13.59 17.73
C ASN A 47 -1.50 13.55 16.67
N PHE A 48 -1.70 12.36 16.09
CA PHE A 48 -2.90 12.08 15.31
C PHE A 48 -4.07 11.89 16.27
N VAL A 49 -5.18 12.59 16.02
CA VAL A 49 -6.37 12.53 16.87
C VAL A 49 -7.43 11.65 16.24
N THR A 50 -7.84 11.96 15.01
CA THR A 50 -8.90 11.23 14.32
C THR A 50 -8.95 11.58 12.84
N LYS A 51 -9.58 10.71 12.05
CA LYS A 51 -10.00 10.98 10.68
C LYS A 51 -11.38 11.65 10.71
N VAL A 52 -11.46 12.90 10.25
CA VAL A 52 -12.70 13.68 10.26
C VAL A 52 -13.57 13.32 9.06
N LYS A 53 -12.93 13.13 7.91
CA LYS A 53 -13.55 12.75 6.64
C LYS A 53 -12.50 12.03 5.79
N ASP A 54 -12.91 11.43 4.68
CA ASP A 54 -11.98 10.93 3.65
C ASP A 54 -10.92 11.97 3.31
N ASN A 55 -9.67 11.55 3.47
CA ASN A 55 -8.46 12.34 3.26
C ASN A 55 -8.37 13.63 4.09
N ILE A 56 -9.17 13.75 5.17
CA ILE A 56 -9.12 14.87 6.11
C ILE A 56 -8.89 14.35 7.53
N TYR A 57 -7.77 14.75 8.10
CA TYR A 57 -7.25 14.26 9.36
C TYR A 57 -7.13 15.41 10.37
N LEU A 58 -7.40 15.11 11.64
CA LEU A 58 -7.22 16.02 12.74
C LEU A 58 -5.98 15.63 13.55
N PHE A 59 -5.13 16.62 13.77
CA PHE A 59 -3.93 16.51 14.58
C PHE A 59 -3.96 17.50 15.74
N SER A 60 -3.29 17.16 16.82
CA SER A 60 -3.05 18.04 17.95
C SER A 60 -1.57 18.11 18.30
N VAL A 61 -1.13 19.25 18.78
CA VAL A 61 0.22 19.46 19.31
C VAL A 61 0.13 20.35 20.53
N PHE A 62 0.87 19.99 21.58
CA PHE A 62 1.03 20.87 22.72
C PHE A 62 2.09 21.92 22.42
N TYR A 63 1.67 23.19 22.43
CA TYR A 63 2.53 24.34 22.20
C TYR A 63 2.27 25.39 23.28
N ALA A 64 3.33 25.84 23.97
CA ALA A 64 3.26 26.88 24.99
C ALA A 64 2.15 26.69 26.07
N ARG A 65 2.01 25.45 26.58
CA ARG A 65 0.99 25.04 27.59
C ARG A 65 -0.46 25.04 27.10
N GLN A 66 -0.69 25.20 25.80
CA GLN A 66 -2.00 25.06 25.18
C GLN A 66 -1.98 23.95 24.13
N GLU A 67 -3.12 23.29 23.93
CA GLU A 67 -3.30 22.34 22.83
C GLU A 67 -3.66 23.14 21.58
N ALA A 68 -2.89 22.98 20.50
CA ALA A 68 -3.21 23.53 19.19
C ALA A 68 -3.68 22.41 18.27
N ARG A 69 -4.79 22.65 17.56
CA ARG A 69 -5.39 21.67 16.64
C ARG A 69 -5.24 22.09 15.19
N PHE A 70 -4.89 21.12 14.36
CA PHE A 70 -4.65 21.28 12.94
C PHE A 70 -5.48 20.27 12.16
N VAL A 71 -6.15 20.76 11.13
CA VAL A 71 -6.85 19.94 10.14
C VAL A 71 -5.95 19.84 8.92
N VAL A 72 -5.66 18.62 8.49
CA VAL A 72 -4.87 18.34 7.29
C VAL A 72 -5.75 17.62 6.28
N GLY A 73 -5.88 18.20 5.10
CA GLY A 73 -6.46 17.55 3.93
C GLY A 73 -5.36 17.08 2.99
N VAL A 74 -5.34 15.80 2.64
CA VAL A 74 -4.46 15.26 1.61
C VAL A 74 -5.28 15.00 0.35
N THR A 75 -4.78 15.41 -0.81
CA THR A 75 -5.39 15.11 -2.12
C THR A 75 -4.28 14.69 -3.06
N ASP A 76 -4.58 14.03 -4.18
CA ASP A 76 -3.59 13.42 -5.09
C ASP A 76 -2.34 14.25 -5.45
N LYS A 77 -2.41 15.59 -5.36
CA LYS A 77 -1.31 16.50 -5.73
C LYS A 77 -0.91 17.48 -4.64
N MET A 78 -1.71 17.62 -3.57
CA MET A 78 -1.53 18.70 -2.61
C MET A 78 -1.91 18.29 -1.19
N ILE A 79 -1.15 18.79 -0.23
CA ILE A 79 -1.44 18.73 1.19
C ILE A 79 -1.88 20.12 1.63
N ARG A 80 -3.05 20.21 2.26
CA ARG A 80 -3.58 21.43 2.85
C ARG A 80 -3.57 21.31 4.36
N VAL A 81 -2.93 22.26 5.03
CA VAL A 81 -2.89 22.32 6.49
C VAL A 81 -3.61 23.59 6.94
N GLN A 82 -4.56 23.44 7.86
CA GLN A 82 -5.30 24.54 8.46
C GLN A 82 -5.33 24.42 9.98
N GLY A 83 -4.79 25.41 10.69
CA GLY A 83 -4.93 25.53 12.14
C GLY A 83 -6.25 26.21 12.50
N LYS A 84 -6.97 25.65 13.49
CA LYS A 84 -8.28 26.16 13.93
C LYS A 84 -8.18 27.22 15.04
N GLU A 85 -7.03 27.36 15.71
CA GLU A 85 -6.88 28.16 16.94
C GLU A 85 -5.69 29.16 16.91
N PHE A 86 -4.97 29.31 18.02
CA PHE A 86 -3.88 30.29 18.27
C PHE A 86 -2.81 30.33 17.17
N LEU A 87 -2.59 29.19 16.50
CA LEU A 87 -1.76 29.07 15.31
C LEU A 87 -2.65 29.02 14.07
N LYS A 88 -2.99 30.18 13.52
CA LYS A 88 -3.71 30.33 12.23
C LYS A 88 -2.80 30.03 11.04
N LEU A 89 -2.23 28.83 11.01
CA LEU A 89 -1.47 28.35 9.88
C LEU A 89 -2.44 27.94 8.77
N THR A 90 -2.24 28.47 7.57
CA THR A 90 -2.89 27.92 6.37
C THR A 90 -1.84 27.76 5.30
N LYS A 91 -1.57 26.51 4.90
CA LYS A 91 -0.57 26.17 3.89
C LYS A 91 -1.15 25.16 2.93
N SER A 92 -0.79 25.30 1.67
CA SER A 92 -1.06 24.33 0.61
C SER A 92 0.29 23.99 0.00
N LEU A 93 0.69 22.74 0.08
CA LEU A 93 1.99 22.25 -0.35
C LEU A 93 1.77 21.22 -1.46
N PRO A 94 2.41 21.37 -2.62
CA PRO A 94 2.42 20.29 -3.60
C PRO A 94 3.24 19.12 -3.05
N TYR A 95 2.88 17.90 -3.43
CA TYR A 95 3.73 16.74 -3.17
C TYR A 95 3.71 15.78 -4.37
N HIS A 96 4.73 14.93 -4.41
CA HIS A 96 4.86 13.90 -5.42
C HIS A 96 4.63 12.53 -4.78
N PHE A 97 3.71 11.75 -5.34
CA PHE A 97 3.49 10.35 -4.95
C PHE A 97 4.06 9.44 -6.03
N ASP A 98 4.98 8.57 -5.62
CA ASP A 98 5.47 7.49 -6.46
C ASP A 98 4.66 6.22 -6.18
N LYS A 99 3.99 5.73 -7.23
CA LYS A 99 3.13 4.54 -7.14
C LYS A 99 3.94 3.26 -6.97
N ASP A 100 5.16 3.22 -7.50
CA ASP A 100 5.98 2.00 -7.50
C ASP A 100 6.59 1.77 -6.12
N SER A 101 7.15 2.83 -5.53
CA SER A 101 7.70 2.79 -4.17
C SER A 101 6.64 2.96 -3.07
N LYS A 102 5.41 3.35 -3.41
CA LYS A 102 4.33 3.73 -2.48
C LYS A 102 4.79 4.78 -1.46
N CYS A 103 5.68 5.66 -1.88
CA CYS A 103 6.23 6.74 -1.07
C CYS A 103 5.80 8.10 -1.62
N ALA A 104 5.47 9.00 -0.71
CA ALA A 104 5.24 10.41 -0.98
C ALA A 104 6.44 11.24 -0.52
N VAL A 105 6.85 12.18 -1.37
CA VAL A 105 7.92 13.14 -1.10
C VAL A 105 7.37 14.56 -1.13
N VAL A 106 7.63 15.33 -0.07
CA VAL A 106 7.27 16.73 0.07
C VAL A 106 8.52 17.56 0.30
N GLU A 107 8.76 18.52 -0.57
CA GLU A 107 9.79 19.53 -0.37
C GLU A 107 9.19 20.72 0.38
N PHE A 108 9.39 20.75 1.69
CA PHE A 108 8.94 21.85 2.54
C PHE A 108 9.99 22.19 3.60
N SER A 109 10.47 23.42 3.55
CA SER A 109 11.41 23.96 4.52
C SER A 109 10.97 25.36 4.96
N ILE A 110 11.34 25.73 6.19
CA ILE A 110 11.16 27.07 6.73
C ILE A 110 12.54 27.62 7.02
N PRO A 111 12.86 28.86 6.61
CA PRO A 111 14.21 29.42 6.72
C PRO A 111 14.73 29.48 8.16
N ASP A 112 13.85 29.62 9.14
CA ASP A 112 14.21 29.72 10.56
C ASP A 112 14.29 28.36 11.27
N CYS A 113 14.04 27.24 10.57
CA CYS A 113 14.07 25.91 11.13
C CYS A 113 15.32 25.15 10.68
N PRO A 114 16.06 24.46 11.58
CA PRO A 114 17.32 23.80 11.22
C PRO A 114 17.14 22.58 10.31
N VAL A 115 15.92 22.07 10.18
CA VAL A 115 15.62 20.90 9.34
C VAL A 115 15.16 21.36 7.96
N SER A 116 15.97 21.10 6.94
CA SER A 116 15.71 21.43 5.54
C SER A 116 15.48 20.20 4.65
N GLU A 117 15.66 18.99 5.18
CA GLU A 117 15.53 17.74 4.44
C GLU A 117 14.10 17.53 3.90
N PRO A 118 13.94 16.89 2.73
CA PRO A 118 12.63 16.56 2.20
C PRO A 118 11.89 15.59 3.13
N ILE A 119 10.58 15.77 3.23
CA ILE A 119 9.72 14.87 4.00
C ILE A 119 9.42 13.67 3.12
N VAL A 120 9.76 12.47 3.58
CA VAL A 120 9.47 11.20 2.89
C VAL A 120 8.60 10.34 3.80
N CYS A 121 7.44 9.94 3.30
CA CYS A 121 6.50 9.06 3.99
C CYS A 121 6.08 7.94 3.05
N CYS A 122 6.23 6.69 3.47
CA CYS A 122 5.86 5.52 2.69
C CYS A 122 4.71 4.80 3.39
N SER A 123 3.81 4.21 2.60
CA SER A 123 2.79 3.34 3.17
C SER A 123 3.41 2.02 3.62
N GLU A 124 2.78 1.36 4.59
CA GLU A 124 3.11 0.01 4.99
C GLU A 124 2.93 -0.93 3.80
N LYS A 125 3.97 -1.72 3.51
CA LYS A 125 3.88 -2.82 2.55
C LYS A 125 2.80 -3.80 3.01
N THR A 126 1.96 -4.22 2.06
CA THR A 126 0.92 -5.23 2.29
C THR A 126 1.56 -6.56 2.73
N THR A 127 0.78 -7.44 3.38
CA THR A 127 1.30 -8.74 3.85
C THR A 127 1.86 -9.59 2.71
N GLU A 128 1.29 -9.47 1.51
CA GLU A 128 1.75 -10.14 0.28
C GLU A 128 3.11 -9.59 -0.18
N GLU A 129 3.29 -8.27 -0.22
CA GLU A 129 4.57 -7.64 -0.57
C GLU A 129 5.68 -7.96 0.46
N LYS A 130 5.31 -8.09 1.74
CA LYS A 130 6.23 -8.54 2.80
C LYS A 130 6.64 -10.00 2.65
N LEU A 131 5.80 -10.85 2.04
CA LEU A 131 6.12 -12.24 1.75
C LEU A 131 6.99 -12.36 0.50
N ASP A 132 6.73 -11.56 -0.52
CA ASP A 132 7.56 -11.49 -1.74
C ASP A 132 8.98 -11.00 -1.43
N ASP A 133 9.14 -9.94 -0.63
CA ASP A 133 10.47 -9.48 -0.20
C ASP A 133 11.23 -10.57 0.57
N LYS A 134 10.53 -11.36 1.38
CA LYS A 134 11.12 -12.50 2.10
C LYS A 134 11.49 -13.65 1.16
N PHE A 135 10.75 -13.84 0.07
CA PHE A 135 11.04 -14.84 -0.94
C PHE A 135 12.31 -14.48 -1.71
N TRP A 136 12.42 -13.23 -2.18
CA TRP A 136 13.60 -12.73 -2.90
C TRP A 136 14.83 -12.52 -2.01
N GLY A 137 14.63 -12.36 -0.70
CA GLY A 137 15.70 -12.28 0.30
C GLY A 137 16.28 -13.62 0.73
N ARG A 138 15.74 -14.76 0.25
CA ARG A 138 16.32 -16.08 0.53
C ARG A 138 17.61 -16.28 -0.24
N SER A 139 18.57 -16.96 0.39
CA SER A 139 19.76 -17.43 -0.30
C SER A 139 19.36 -18.47 -1.35
N ILE A 140 19.91 -18.38 -2.58
CA ILE A 140 19.63 -19.31 -3.69
C ILE A 140 19.66 -20.80 -3.29
N PRO A 141 20.59 -21.26 -2.43
CA PRO A 141 20.59 -22.63 -1.90
C PRO A 141 19.27 -23.08 -1.24
N ASP A 142 18.60 -22.20 -0.48
CA ASP A 142 17.40 -22.58 0.28
C ASP A 142 16.18 -22.79 -0.63
N LEU A 143 16.08 -22.01 -1.72
CA LEU A 143 15.03 -22.17 -2.73
C LEU A 143 15.27 -23.45 -3.55
N LEU A 144 16.53 -23.76 -3.84
CA LEU A 144 16.90 -24.95 -4.60
C LEU A 144 16.65 -26.23 -3.80
N ASP A 145 16.93 -26.23 -2.49
CA ASP A 145 16.70 -27.40 -1.62
C ASP A 145 15.21 -27.72 -1.42
N GLU A 146 14.36 -26.69 -1.34
CA GLU A 146 12.89 -26.86 -1.28
C GLU A 146 12.34 -27.42 -2.60
N ASP A 147 12.77 -26.89 -3.74
CA ASP A 147 12.37 -27.39 -5.07
C ASP A 147 12.90 -28.82 -5.31
N LEU A 148 14.13 -29.13 -4.88
CA LEU A 148 14.71 -30.48 -4.99
C LEU A 148 13.92 -31.47 -4.14
N LYS A 149 13.59 -31.10 -2.90
CA LYS A 149 12.81 -31.95 -1.99
C LYS A 149 11.42 -32.22 -2.54
N LYS A 150 10.76 -31.19 -3.10
CA LYS A 150 9.46 -31.34 -3.72
C LYS A 150 9.49 -32.24 -4.96
N ALA A 151 10.53 -32.12 -5.78
CA ALA A 151 10.76 -33.03 -6.91
C ALA A 151 10.99 -34.49 -6.47
N PHE A 152 11.67 -34.71 -5.33
CA PHE A 152 11.81 -36.06 -4.76
C PHE A 152 10.50 -36.61 -4.23
N GLU A 153 9.69 -35.80 -3.53
CA GLU A 153 8.38 -36.22 -3.02
C GLU A 153 7.38 -36.53 -4.16
N GLU A 154 7.41 -35.77 -5.25
CA GLU A 154 6.62 -36.06 -6.47
C GLU A 154 7.09 -37.35 -7.15
N TYR A 155 8.40 -37.57 -7.25
CA TYR A 155 8.99 -38.79 -7.82
C TYR A 155 8.65 -40.05 -7.02
N GLU A 156 8.66 -39.98 -5.68
CA GLU A 156 8.27 -41.11 -4.82
C GLU A 156 6.78 -41.44 -4.95
N GLN A 157 5.91 -40.42 -5.06
CA GLN A 157 4.48 -40.62 -5.30
C GLN A 157 4.17 -41.24 -6.67
N GLU A 158 4.94 -40.89 -7.71
CA GLU A 158 4.84 -41.53 -9.02
C GLU A 158 5.32 -43.00 -8.99
N GLN A 159 6.33 -43.34 -8.18
CA GLN A 159 6.76 -44.72 -8.01
C GLN A 159 5.75 -45.57 -7.22
N GLU A 160 5.09 -45.02 -6.21
CA GLU A 160 4.04 -45.72 -5.48
C GLU A 160 2.78 -45.95 -6.34
N GLN A 161 2.48 -45.07 -7.31
CA GLN A 161 1.40 -45.28 -8.27
C GLN A 161 1.77 -46.20 -9.44
N GLY A 162 3.07 -46.43 -9.70
CA GLY A 162 3.58 -47.35 -10.72
C GLY A 162 3.74 -48.81 -10.26
N ALA A 163 3.58 -49.09 -8.97
CA ALA A 163 3.85 -50.41 -8.38
C ALA A 163 2.68 -51.43 -8.48
N ASP A 164 1.58 -51.09 -9.17
CA ASP A 164 0.41 -51.95 -9.36
C ASP A 164 0.23 -52.42 -10.82
N GLN A 165 1.34 -52.70 -11.53
CA GLN A 165 1.27 -53.47 -12.76
C GLN A 165 2.52 -54.36 -12.96
N GLU A 166 2.51 -55.52 -12.30
CA GLU A 166 2.89 -56.75 -12.98
C GLU A 166 2.00 -57.90 -12.49
N PRO A 167 1.52 -58.76 -13.41
CA PRO A 167 2.07 -60.11 -13.35
C PRO A 167 2.30 -60.74 -14.73
N GLY A 168 3.49 -61.33 -14.90
CA GLY A 168 3.60 -62.79 -15.00
C GLY A 168 3.29 -63.47 -16.34
N ALA A 169 4.37 -63.77 -17.07
CA ALA A 169 4.81 -65.11 -17.49
C ALA A 169 3.96 -66.04 -18.41
N GLU A 170 4.70 -66.67 -19.33
CA GLU A 170 4.55 -68.04 -19.89
C GLU A 170 3.96 -68.29 -21.31
N THR A 171 4.89 -68.53 -22.26
CA THR A 171 5.09 -69.80 -23.03
C THR A 171 4.28 -70.10 -24.31
N GLN A 172 5.01 -70.76 -25.26
CA GLN A 172 4.63 -71.50 -26.49
C GLN A 172 4.64 -70.68 -27.79
N GLY A 173 5.27 -71.08 -28.89
CA GLY A 173 5.89 -72.34 -29.31
C GLY A 173 5.75 -72.46 -30.84
N GLU A 174 6.86 -72.76 -31.53
CA GLU A 174 6.98 -73.48 -32.80
C GLU A 174 6.13 -73.11 -34.07
N GLN A 175 6.88 -72.94 -35.18
CA GLN A 175 6.59 -73.00 -36.64
C GLN A 175 5.39 -73.84 -37.15
N PRO A 176 4.84 -73.61 -38.37
CA PRO A 176 5.54 -74.00 -39.62
C PRO A 176 5.26 -73.12 -40.87
N ALA A 177 5.71 -73.65 -42.02
CA ALA A 177 6.15 -72.99 -43.24
C ALA A 177 5.11 -72.86 -44.38
N ALA A 178 5.57 -72.14 -45.42
CA ALA A 178 5.27 -72.25 -46.85
C ALA A 178 3.92 -71.70 -47.38
N GLN A 179 4.01 -70.77 -48.33
CA GLN A 179 3.97 -71.03 -49.79
C GLN A 179 4.56 -69.86 -50.57
#